data_AF-A0A8T7DTV2-F1
#
_entry.id   AF-A0A8T7DTV2-F1
#
_cell.length_a   1.000
_cell.length_b   1.000
_cell.length_c   1.000
_cell.angle_alpha   90.00
_cell.angle_beta   90.00
_cell.angle_gamma   90.00
#
_symmetry.space_group_name_H-M   'P 1'
#
loop_
_entity.id
_entity.type
_entity.pdbx_description
1 polymer ?
#
loop_
_entity_poly.entity_id
_entity_poly.type
_entity_poly.pdbx_seq_one_letter_code
_entity_poly.pdbx_strand_id
1 'polypeptide(L)'
;PLLPNVRLMHTSLDHSGSGTTSFTFDGTTYSGNVANEFTIEQTDLLLYYEVLDNVVSLDLGLNVRLLDISYNIVDQLGNASTDTVDAPVPMIYGLVGGSPWPGVMISAEGNFISFSGSTITDFNAKISYTSDYFVGIEAGYRVQTIELDDIDDTNADLEFSGPFVGAYLKF
;
A
#
# COMPACT_ATOMS: atom_id res chain seq x y z
N PRO A 1 -26.89 2.20 -6.86
CA PRO A 1 -26.54 2.34 -8.29
C PRO A 1 -26.31 0.93 -8.90
N LEU A 2 -26.53 0.73 -10.20
CA LEU A 2 -26.31 -0.59 -10.83
C LEU A 2 -24.85 -0.86 -11.20
N LEU A 3 -24.04 0.20 -11.37
CA LEU A 3 -22.62 0.11 -11.68
C LEU A 3 -21.80 0.56 -10.46
N PRO A 4 -20.67 -0.11 -10.18
CA PRO A 4 -19.76 0.30 -9.11
C PRO A 4 -19.03 1.58 -9.49
N ASN A 5 -18.57 2.30 -8.47
CA ASN A 5 -17.56 3.33 -8.63
C ASN A 5 -16.22 2.67 -9.00
N VAL A 6 -15.39 3.40 -9.74
CA VAL A 6 -14.07 2.95 -10.18
C VAL A 6 -13.02 3.93 -9.70
N ARG A 7 -11.95 3.42 -9.09
CA ARG A 7 -10.79 4.20 -8.65
C ARG A 7 -9.52 3.56 -9.22
N LEU A 8 -8.67 4.37 -9.85
CA LEU A 8 -7.33 3.99 -10.29
C LEU A 8 -6.32 4.73 -9.41
N MET A 9 -5.37 4.01 -8.83
CA MET A 9 -4.31 4.60 -8.00
C MET A 9 -2.96 4.08 -8.45
N HIS A 10 -1.93 4.92 -8.35
CA HIS A 10 -0.55 4.54 -8.61
C HIS A 10 0.32 5.07 -7.47
N THR A 11 1.15 4.20 -6.90
CA THR A 11 2.08 4.52 -5.79
C THR A 11 3.48 4.08 -6.17
N SER A 12 4.48 4.94 -5.98
CA SER A 12 5.89 4.59 -6.04
C SER A 12 6.53 4.87 -4.68
N LEU A 13 7.35 3.93 -4.20
CA LEU A 13 8.12 4.04 -2.98
C LEU A 13 9.58 3.71 -3.28
N ASP A 14 10.46 4.68 -3.09
CA ASP A 14 11.90 4.52 -3.25
C ASP A 14 12.60 4.63 -1.89
N HIS A 15 13.44 3.65 -1.54
CA HIS A 15 14.23 3.65 -0.33
C HIS A 15 15.66 3.20 -0.59
N SER A 16 16.64 3.94 -0.05
CA SER A 16 18.06 3.56 -0.07
C SER A 16 18.68 3.72 1.32
N GLY A 17 19.46 2.74 1.76
CA GLY A 17 20.13 2.75 3.05
C GLY A 17 21.50 2.08 3.00
N SER A 18 22.36 2.39 3.98
CA SER A 18 23.59 1.65 4.22
C SER A 18 23.94 1.64 5.69
N GLY A 19 24.39 0.50 6.23
CA GLY A 19 24.79 0.42 7.61
C GLY A 19 25.37 -0.93 8.02
N THR A 20 25.95 -0.97 9.21
CA THR A 20 26.49 -2.20 9.79
C THR A 20 25.35 -3.03 10.38
N THR A 21 25.00 -4.13 9.74
CA THR A 21 23.89 -5.01 10.15
C THR A 21 24.23 -6.48 9.88
N SER A 22 23.35 -7.39 10.28
CA SER A 22 23.42 -8.80 9.91
C SER A 22 22.00 -9.36 9.76
N PHE A 23 21.67 -9.89 8.59
CA PHE A 23 20.38 -10.52 8.30
C PHE A 23 20.52 -11.57 7.19
N THR A 24 19.55 -12.46 7.07
CA THR A 24 19.48 -13.43 5.98
C THR A 24 18.33 -13.04 5.07
N PHE A 25 18.59 -12.94 3.78
CA PHE A 25 17.61 -12.64 2.74
C PHE A 25 17.81 -13.63 1.61
N ASP A 26 16.73 -14.28 1.17
CA ASP A 26 16.76 -15.32 0.13
C ASP A 26 17.89 -16.36 0.33
N GLY A 27 17.96 -16.91 1.54
CA GLY A 27 18.98 -17.90 1.93
C GLY A 27 20.42 -17.36 2.02
N THR A 28 20.69 -16.10 1.67
CA THR A 28 22.01 -15.46 1.72
C THR A 28 22.15 -14.61 2.98
N THR A 29 23.21 -14.85 3.76
CA THR A 29 23.49 -14.05 4.96
C THR A 29 24.35 -12.85 4.62
N TYR A 30 23.77 -11.66 4.76
CA TYR A 30 24.45 -10.37 4.66
C TYR A 30 24.96 -9.96 6.04
N SER A 31 26.21 -9.54 6.13
CA SER A 31 26.82 -9.14 7.41
C SER A 31 27.91 -8.09 7.22
N GLY A 32 28.09 -7.24 8.23
CA GLY A 32 29.00 -6.11 8.15
C GLY A 32 28.30 -4.89 7.55
N ASN A 33 29.02 -4.08 6.79
CA ASN A 33 28.38 -2.94 6.13
C ASN A 33 27.61 -3.42 4.90
N VAL A 34 26.29 -3.26 4.95
CA VAL A 34 25.34 -3.63 3.89
C VAL A 34 24.72 -2.35 3.34
N ALA A 35 24.72 -2.20 2.02
CA ALA A 35 23.95 -1.21 1.31
C ALA A 35 22.70 -1.87 0.72
N ASN A 36 21.56 -1.19 0.80
CA ASN A 36 20.30 -1.66 0.25
C ASN A 36 19.60 -0.55 -0.53
N GLU A 37 19.09 -0.90 -1.70
CA GLU A 37 18.15 -0.11 -2.47
C GLU A 37 16.89 -0.95 -2.64
N PHE A 38 15.72 -0.34 -2.44
CA PHE A 38 14.45 -1.01 -2.44
C PHE A 38 13.41 -0.08 -3.06
N THR A 39 12.74 -0.56 -4.10
CA THR A 39 11.73 0.18 -4.86
C THR A 39 10.46 -0.66 -4.91
N ILE A 40 9.31 -0.04 -4.62
CA ILE A 40 7.99 -0.65 -4.84
C ILE A 40 7.17 0.25 -5.74
N GLU A 41 6.68 -0.30 -6.85
CA GLU A 41 5.64 0.31 -7.66
C GLU A 41 4.32 -0.47 -7.51
N GLN A 42 3.22 0.26 -7.40
CA GLN A 42 1.88 -0.32 -7.23
C GLN A 42 0.91 0.39 -8.13
N THR A 43 0.11 -0.36 -8.89
CA THR A 43 -1.04 0.17 -9.63
C THR A 43 -2.31 -0.58 -9.21
N ASP A 44 -3.26 0.15 -8.64
CA ASP A 44 -4.51 -0.39 -8.11
C ASP A 44 -5.69 -0.05 -9.01
N LEU A 45 -6.48 -1.07 -9.38
CA LEU A 45 -7.81 -0.92 -9.95
C LEU A 45 -8.86 -1.36 -8.93
N LEU A 46 -9.52 -0.38 -8.32
CA LEU A 46 -10.54 -0.59 -7.30
C LEU A 46 -11.95 -0.37 -7.87
N LEU A 47 -12.82 -1.37 -7.65
CA LEU A 47 -14.25 -1.32 -7.94
C LEU A 47 -15.01 -1.38 -6.61
N TYR A 48 -15.84 -0.38 -6.30
CA TYR A 48 -16.53 -0.31 -5.01
C TYR A 48 -17.97 0.21 -5.12
N TYR A 49 -18.78 -0.14 -4.11
CA TYR A 49 -20.12 0.38 -3.91
C TYR A 49 -20.21 1.13 -2.59
N GLU A 50 -20.87 2.27 -2.62
CA GLU A 50 -21.29 3.02 -1.43
C GLU A 50 -22.55 2.35 -0.87
N VAL A 51 -22.37 1.53 0.17
CA VAL A 51 -23.44 0.76 0.83
C VAL A 51 -24.27 1.66 1.73
N LEU A 52 -23.61 2.59 2.42
CA LEU A 52 -24.23 3.64 3.21
C LEU A 52 -23.55 4.95 2.85
N ASP A 53 -24.34 6.00 2.60
CA ASP A 53 -23.83 7.34 2.33
C ASP A 53 -24.76 8.39 2.95
N ASN A 54 -24.70 8.52 4.28
CA ASN A 54 -25.42 9.56 5.01
C ASN A 54 -24.47 10.37 5.90
N VAL A 55 -24.69 10.36 7.22
CA VAL A 55 -23.70 10.85 8.20
C VAL A 55 -22.54 9.87 8.32
N VAL A 56 -22.81 8.58 8.11
CA VAL A 56 -21.83 7.50 8.05
C VAL A 56 -21.73 7.04 6.60
N SER A 57 -20.49 6.91 6.12
CA SER A 57 -20.19 6.30 4.84
C SER A 57 -19.62 4.90 5.07
N LEU A 58 -20.12 3.93 4.32
CA LEU A 58 -19.60 2.56 4.28
C LEU A 58 -19.48 2.15 2.83
N ASP A 59 -18.26 1.90 2.39
CA ASP A 59 -17.98 1.42 1.04
C ASP A 59 -17.39 0.02 1.11
N LEU A 60 -17.77 -0.83 0.16
CA LEU A 60 -17.22 -2.18 0.01
C LEU A 60 -16.87 -2.42 -1.45
N GLY A 61 -15.75 -3.10 -1.70
CA GLY A 61 -15.25 -3.29 -3.05
C GLY A 61 -14.25 -4.42 -3.21
N LEU A 62 -13.76 -4.54 -4.44
CA LEU A 62 -12.66 -5.42 -4.83
C LEU A 62 -11.59 -4.57 -5.51
N ASN A 63 -10.35 -4.80 -5.12
CA ASN A 63 -9.18 -4.16 -5.70
C ASN A 63 -8.32 -5.21 -6.41
N VAL A 64 -7.72 -4.84 -7.54
CA VAL A 64 -6.64 -5.62 -8.15
C VAL A 64 -5.41 -4.74 -8.17
N ARG A 65 -4.39 -5.13 -7.39
CA ARG A 65 -3.10 -4.45 -7.29
C ARG A 65 -2.08 -5.14 -8.19
N LEU A 66 -1.53 -4.42 -9.15
CA LEU A 66 -0.31 -4.81 -9.84
C LEU A 66 0.86 -4.33 -8.98
N LEU A 67 1.59 -5.27 -8.38
CA LEU A 67 2.72 -5.02 -7.49
C LEU A 67 4.01 -5.36 -8.25
N ASP A 68 4.93 -4.40 -8.31
CA ASP A 68 6.30 -4.56 -8.80
C ASP A 68 7.24 -4.18 -7.65
N ILE A 69 8.09 -5.12 -7.23
CA ILE A 69 9.10 -4.91 -6.20
C ILE A 69 10.47 -5.17 -6.80
N SER A 70 11.34 -4.15 -6.74
CA SER A 70 12.73 -4.25 -7.14
C SER A 70 13.63 -4.02 -5.92
N TYR A 71 14.60 -4.91 -5.70
CA TYR A 71 15.57 -4.74 -4.61
C TYR A 71 17.00 -4.98 -5.07
N ASN A 72 17.94 -4.33 -4.40
CA ASN A 72 19.37 -4.48 -4.61
C ASN A 72 20.09 -4.42 -3.25
N ILE A 73 20.61 -5.55 -2.80
CA ILE A 73 21.31 -5.68 -1.50
C ILE A 73 22.74 -6.08 -1.76
N VAL A 74 23.70 -5.26 -1.29
CA VAL A 74 25.13 -5.48 -1.49
C VAL A 74 25.87 -5.37 -0.16
N ASP A 75 26.72 -6.35 0.17
CA ASP A 75 27.63 -6.27 1.32
C ASP A 75 29.09 -6.05 0.94
N GLN A 76 29.93 -5.82 1.96
CA GLN A 76 31.38 -5.67 1.81
C GLN A 76 32.13 -6.96 1.45
N LEU A 77 31.49 -8.11 1.58
CA LEU A 77 32.05 -9.42 1.21
C LEU A 77 31.85 -9.72 -0.28
N GLY A 78 31.09 -8.89 -0.99
CA GLY A 78 30.80 -9.01 -2.41
C GLY A 78 29.54 -9.81 -2.72
N ASN A 79 28.71 -10.11 -1.71
CA ASN A 79 27.40 -10.69 -1.93
C ASN A 79 26.46 -9.62 -2.50
N ALA A 80 25.76 -9.96 -3.58
CA ALA A 80 24.74 -9.11 -4.19
C ALA A 80 23.48 -9.96 -4.46
N SER A 81 22.31 -9.47 -4.09
CA SER A 81 21.03 -10.02 -4.57
C SER A 81 20.22 -8.91 -5.22
N THR A 82 19.70 -9.22 -6.40
CA THR A 82 18.90 -8.34 -7.25
C THR A 82 17.83 -9.16 -7.91
N ASP A 83 16.56 -8.82 -7.67
CA ASP A 83 15.43 -9.46 -8.33
C ASP A 83 14.23 -8.51 -8.43
N THR A 84 13.26 -8.92 -9.24
CA THR A 84 12.00 -8.23 -9.51
C THR A 84 10.83 -9.17 -9.28
N VAL A 85 9.84 -8.77 -8.48
CA VAL A 85 8.62 -9.55 -8.24
C VAL A 85 7.42 -8.82 -8.82
N ASP A 86 6.78 -9.42 -9.83
CA ASP A 86 5.61 -8.88 -10.54
C ASP A 86 4.39 -9.79 -10.37
N ALA A 87 3.34 -9.32 -9.68
CA ALA A 87 2.12 -10.11 -9.53
C ALA A 87 0.83 -9.27 -9.47
N PRO A 88 -0.24 -9.68 -10.19
CA PRO A 88 -1.58 -9.15 -9.94
C PRO A 88 -2.17 -9.78 -8.68
N VAL A 89 -2.44 -8.96 -7.68
CA VAL A 89 -2.96 -9.35 -6.37
C VAL A 89 -4.42 -8.89 -6.22
N PRO A 90 -5.41 -9.80 -6.25
CA PRO A 90 -6.78 -9.45 -5.93
C PRO A 90 -6.96 -9.26 -4.41
N MET A 91 -7.69 -8.23 -4.01
CA MET A 91 -7.90 -7.86 -2.61
C MET A 91 -9.37 -7.47 -2.37
N ILE A 92 -9.84 -7.68 -1.15
CA ILE A 92 -11.09 -7.08 -0.68
C ILE A 92 -10.82 -5.66 -0.19
N TYR A 93 -11.77 -4.75 -0.43
CA TYR A 93 -11.69 -3.36 -0.01
C TYR A 93 -12.86 -3.00 0.90
N GLY A 94 -12.57 -2.17 1.91
CA GLY A 94 -13.60 -1.53 2.70
C GLY A 94 -13.19 -0.13 3.14
N LEU A 95 -14.17 0.77 3.22
CA LEU A 95 -14.02 2.09 3.82
C LEU A 95 -15.16 2.34 4.80
N VAL A 96 -14.82 2.94 5.93
CA VAL A 96 -15.78 3.50 6.87
C VAL A 96 -15.40 4.93 7.16
N GLY A 97 -16.38 5.82 7.22
CA GLY A 97 -16.12 7.19 7.61
C GLY A 97 -17.38 7.96 7.98
N GLY A 98 -17.20 9.24 8.27
CA GLY A 98 -18.32 10.13 8.51
C GLY A 98 -17.93 11.59 8.36
N SER A 99 -18.95 12.40 8.06
CA SER A 99 -18.79 13.84 7.89
C SER A 99 -19.24 14.59 9.14
N PRO A 100 -18.32 15.16 9.94
CA PRO A 100 -18.67 15.92 11.14
C PRO A 100 -19.25 17.32 10.79
N TRP A 101 -18.87 17.88 9.66
CA TRP A 101 -19.35 19.16 9.14
C TRP A 101 -19.15 19.24 7.62
N PRO A 102 -19.87 20.13 6.92
CA PRO A 102 -19.81 20.22 5.46
C PRO A 102 -18.37 20.34 4.93
N GLY A 103 -18.07 19.55 3.92
CA GLY A 103 -16.77 19.51 3.27
C GLY A 103 -15.72 18.64 3.96
N VAL A 104 -15.86 18.29 5.24
CA VAL A 104 -14.89 17.39 5.92
C VAL A 104 -15.37 15.96 5.99
N MET A 105 -14.43 15.04 5.78
CA MET A 105 -14.61 13.61 5.94
C MET A 105 -13.51 13.07 6.84
N ILE A 106 -13.88 12.27 7.84
CA ILE A 106 -12.95 11.46 8.62
C ILE A 106 -13.23 10.01 8.25
N SER A 107 -12.20 9.29 7.80
CA SER A 107 -12.37 7.94 7.27
C SER A 107 -11.20 7.03 7.60
N ALA A 108 -11.49 5.74 7.66
CA ALA A 108 -10.52 4.67 7.59
C ALA A 108 -10.88 3.77 6.41
N GLU A 109 -9.91 3.42 5.59
CA GLU A 109 -10.07 2.49 4.49
C GLU A 109 -8.96 1.46 4.49
N GLY A 110 -9.21 0.30 3.89
CA GLY A 110 -8.16 -0.68 3.72
C GLY A 110 -8.44 -1.72 2.66
N ASN A 111 -7.35 -2.33 2.21
CA ASN A 111 -7.33 -3.48 1.33
C ASN A 111 -6.74 -4.68 2.08
N PHE A 112 -7.32 -5.86 1.89
CA PHE A 112 -6.87 -7.08 2.54
C PHE A 112 -6.92 -8.26 1.58
N ILE A 113 -5.90 -9.13 1.64
CA ILE A 113 -5.92 -10.46 1.05
C ILE A 113 -5.10 -11.40 1.91
N SER A 114 -5.54 -12.65 2.00
CA SER A 114 -4.75 -13.74 2.57
C SER A 114 -4.95 -14.98 1.70
N PHE A 115 -3.86 -15.58 1.25
CA PHE A 115 -3.87 -16.75 0.38
C PHE A 115 -2.64 -17.61 0.65
N SER A 116 -2.86 -18.90 0.92
CA SER A 116 -1.80 -19.91 1.08
C SER A 116 -0.63 -19.50 2.00
N GLY A 117 -0.92 -18.90 3.15
CA GLY A 117 0.10 -18.45 4.12
C GLY A 117 0.59 -17.02 3.89
N SER A 118 0.46 -16.48 2.67
CA SER A 118 0.80 -15.11 2.36
C SER A 118 -0.35 -14.15 2.68
N THR A 119 -0.01 -12.96 3.22
CA THR A 119 -0.98 -11.93 3.60
C THR A 119 -0.50 -10.56 3.15
N ILE A 120 -1.37 -9.80 2.48
CA ILE A 120 -1.10 -8.40 2.15
C ILE A 120 -2.21 -7.53 2.73
N THR A 121 -1.82 -6.55 3.54
CA THR A 121 -2.74 -5.58 4.14
C THR A 121 -2.28 -4.16 3.85
N ASP A 122 -3.24 -3.27 3.66
CA ASP A 122 -2.98 -1.85 3.42
C ASP A 122 -4.10 -1.04 4.05
N PHE A 123 -3.79 -0.34 5.14
CA PHE A 123 -4.74 0.44 5.93
C PHE A 123 -4.38 1.91 5.92
N ASN A 124 -5.40 2.75 5.77
CA ASN A 124 -5.28 4.20 5.72
C ASN A 124 -6.29 4.80 6.68
N ALA A 125 -5.83 5.67 7.59
CA ALA A 125 -6.70 6.54 8.37
C ALA A 125 -6.45 7.98 7.93
N LYS A 126 -7.50 8.70 7.51
CA LYS A 126 -7.35 10.04 6.91
C LYS A 126 -8.48 10.99 7.25
N ILE A 127 -8.14 12.26 7.29
CA ILE A 127 -9.06 13.39 7.29
C ILE A 127 -8.91 14.12 5.96
N SER A 128 -10.03 14.45 5.34
CA SER A 128 -10.04 15.26 4.11
C SER A 128 -10.99 16.43 4.22
N TYR A 129 -10.70 17.48 3.45
CA TYR A 129 -11.55 18.64 3.26
C TYR A 129 -11.73 18.89 1.77
N THR A 130 -12.98 18.91 1.31
CA THR A 130 -13.36 19.29 -0.06
C THR A 130 -13.98 20.68 -0.02
N SER A 131 -13.42 21.61 -0.77
CA SER A 131 -13.98 22.94 -0.97
C SER A 131 -15.16 22.92 -1.95
N ASP A 132 -15.94 24.00 -1.96
CA ASP A 132 -17.05 24.20 -2.91
C ASP A 132 -16.58 24.29 -4.37
N TYR A 133 -15.27 24.47 -4.60
CA TYR A 133 -14.65 24.56 -5.93
C TYR A 133 -14.08 23.22 -6.41
N PHE A 134 -14.57 22.10 -5.87
CA PHE A 134 -14.14 20.73 -6.22
C PHE A 134 -12.69 20.38 -5.87
N VAL A 135 -11.91 21.32 -5.34
CA VAL A 135 -10.55 21.08 -4.84
C VAL A 135 -10.63 20.56 -3.42
N GLY A 136 -9.92 19.47 -3.14
CA GLY A 136 -9.78 18.93 -1.80
C GLY A 136 -8.34 18.70 -1.40
N ILE A 137 -8.13 18.65 -0.09
CA ILE A 137 -6.88 18.26 0.55
C ILE A 137 -7.15 17.10 1.51
N GLU A 138 -6.17 16.24 1.70
CA GLU A 138 -6.23 15.17 2.67
C GLU A 138 -4.90 15.01 3.40
N ALA A 139 -5.00 14.50 4.62
CA ALA A 139 -3.84 14.11 5.41
C ALA A 139 -4.21 12.85 6.20
N GLY A 140 -3.23 11.98 6.41
CA GLY A 140 -3.49 10.72 7.06
C GLY A 140 -2.23 9.97 7.43
N TYR A 141 -2.44 8.72 7.83
CA TYR A 141 -1.40 7.76 8.14
C TYR A 141 -1.73 6.46 7.41
N ARG A 142 -0.74 5.90 6.71
CA ARG A 142 -0.83 4.64 5.99
C ARG A 142 0.03 3.59 6.68
N VAL A 143 -0.46 2.35 6.74
CA VAL A 143 0.27 1.16 7.17
C VAL A 143 0.04 0.09 6.13
N GLN A 144 1.11 -0.41 5.54
CA GLN A 144 1.09 -1.50 4.57
C GLN A 144 2.01 -2.62 5.05
N THR A 145 1.49 -3.83 5.07
CA THR A 145 2.23 -5.03 5.44
C THR A 145 2.14 -6.05 4.31
N ILE A 146 3.27 -6.58 3.89
CA ILE A 146 3.39 -7.62 2.86
C ILE A 146 4.15 -8.78 3.48
N GLU A 147 3.42 -9.85 3.77
CA GLU A 147 3.95 -11.13 4.22
C GLU A 147 3.80 -12.14 3.07
N LEU A 148 4.91 -12.58 2.51
CA LEU A 148 4.98 -13.61 1.47
C LEU A 148 5.60 -14.88 2.07
N ASP A 149 4.88 -15.99 1.96
CA ASP A 149 5.26 -17.32 2.39
C ASP A 149 5.30 -18.23 1.15
N ASP A 150 6.50 -18.65 0.76
CA ASP A 150 6.76 -19.61 -0.34
C ASP A 150 6.12 -19.24 -1.70
N ILE A 151 6.08 -17.94 -2.05
CA ILE A 151 5.64 -17.50 -3.38
C ILE A 151 6.87 -17.35 -4.27
N ASP A 152 6.97 -18.21 -5.28
CA ASP A 152 8.11 -18.28 -6.21
C ASP A 152 9.47 -18.36 -5.48
N ASP A 153 9.57 -19.30 -4.53
CA ASP A 153 10.75 -19.54 -3.66
C ASP A 153 11.17 -18.34 -2.78
N THR A 154 10.37 -17.26 -2.75
CA THR A 154 10.67 -16.02 -2.01
C THR A 154 9.86 -15.91 -0.73
N ASN A 155 10.54 -15.67 0.40
CA ASN A 155 9.93 -15.31 1.67
C ASN A 155 10.24 -13.85 2.00
N ALA A 156 9.22 -13.05 2.26
CA ALA A 156 9.36 -11.62 2.54
C ALA A 156 8.42 -11.16 3.66
N ASP A 157 8.93 -10.35 4.58
CA ASP A 157 8.15 -9.66 5.59
C ASP A 157 8.53 -8.17 5.53
N LEU A 158 7.62 -7.37 4.99
CA LEU A 158 7.83 -5.96 4.72
C LEU A 158 6.71 -5.13 5.34
N GLU A 159 7.08 -4.16 6.17
CA GLU A 159 6.15 -3.19 6.75
C GLU A 159 6.55 -1.76 6.37
N PHE A 160 5.63 -1.03 5.77
CA PHE A 160 5.76 0.39 5.46
C PHE A 160 4.69 1.17 6.21
N SER A 161 5.10 2.15 7.01
CA SER A 161 4.15 3.05 7.64
C SER A 161 4.64 4.49 7.68
N GLY A 162 3.70 5.42 7.57
CA GLY A 162 4.05 6.83 7.62
C GLY A 162 2.88 7.79 7.42
N PRO A 163 3.06 9.06 7.82
CA PRO A 163 2.10 10.11 7.54
C PRO A 163 2.16 10.51 6.06
N PHE A 164 1.04 10.97 5.53
CA PHE A 164 0.97 11.57 4.19
C PHE A 164 0.09 12.82 4.18
N VAL A 165 0.29 13.63 3.15
CA VAL A 165 -0.56 14.75 2.77
C VAL A 165 -0.79 14.70 1.27
N GLY A 166 -1.99 15.05 0.82
CA GLY A 166 -2.39 14.98 -0.58
C GLY A 166 -3.38 16.07 -0.95
N ALA A 167 -3.56 16.24 -2.25
CA ALA A 167 -4.58 17.09 -2.83
C ALA A 167 -5.31 16.33 -3.95
N TYR A 168 -6.60 16.59 -4.11
CA TYR A 168 -7.44 15.92 -5.10
C TYR A 168 -8.48 16.86 -5.70
N LEU A 169 -9.08 16.43 -6.81
CA LEU A 169 -10.25 17.08 -7.41
C LEU A 169 -11.43 16.10 -7.35
N LYS A 170 -12.59 16.55 -6.88
CA LYS A 170 -13.81 15.75 -6.77
C LYS A 170 -14.82 16.24 -7.82
N PHE A 171 -15.18 15.40 -8.79
CA PHE A 171 -16.14 15.74 -9.85
C PHE A 171 -17.37 14.85 -9.80
#